data_AF-A0A3N4I5F7-F1
#
_entry.id   AF-A0A3N4I5F7-F1
#
_cell.length_a   1.000
_cell.length_b   1.000
_cell.length_c   1.000
_cell.angle_alpha   90.00
_cell.angle_beta   90.00
_cell.angle_gamma   90.00
#
_symmetry.space_group_name_H-M   'P 1'
#
loop_
_entity.id
_entity.type
_entity.pdbx_description
1 polymer ?
#
loop_
_entity_poly.entity_id
_entity_poly.type
_entity_poly.pdbx_seq_one_letter_code
_entity_poly.pdbx_strand_id
1 'polypeptide(L)'
;MPRASRNIRKMKRFPKSTSTPDCKDGVVSFVFCPRNFPTDNGYARKGQRIVFCEKRNNDTAYTGNATGVALMDPSETTFYGWVSKDDMHIILPKLQKPDNVVKGVIVEAHEFPWPAGGGDCISGLVRFRDVGLEEENVSQA
;
A
#
# COMPACT_ATOMS: atom_id res chain seq x y z
N MET A 1 25.48 -21.86 26.09
CA MET A 1 24.09 -21.34 26.10
C MET A 1 23.47 -21.54 24.73
N PRO A 2 22.39 -22.31 24.58
CA PRO A 2 21.72 -22.44 23.29
C PRO A 2 20.98 -21.13 23.00
N ARG A 3 21.36 -20.43 21.92
CA ARG A 3 20.59 -19.29 21.42
C ARG A 3 19.25 -19.83 20.94
N ALA A 4 18.17 -19.44 21.63
CA ALA A 4 16.82 -19.69 21.15
C ALA A 4 16.73 -19.19 19.70
N SER A 5 16.47 -20.11 18.76
CA SER A 5 16.14 -19.77 17.38
C SER A 5 14.86 -18.94 17.43
N ARG A 6 15.01 -17.61 17.47
CA ARG A 6 13.90 -16.69 17.24
C ARG A 6 13.29 -17.11 15.91
N ASN A 7 12.04 -17.55 15.92
CA ASN A 7 11.26 -17.74 14.71
C ASN A 7 11.31 -16.44 13.93
N ILE A 8 12.21 -16.35 12.94
CA ILE A 8 12.34 -15.17 12.09
C ILE A 8 11.06 -15.16 11.26
N ARG A 9 10.11 -14.30 11.63
CA ARG A 9 8.94 -14.03 10.82
C ARG A 9 9.46 -13.50 9.48
N LYS A 10 9.25 -14.27 8.41
CA LYS A 10 9.64 -13.85 7.06
C LYS A 10 8.54 -12.95 6.50
N MET A 11 8.89 -12.10 5.54
CA MET A 11 7.90 -11.36 4.75
C MET A 11 6.82 -12.33 4.26
N LYS A 12 5.56 -12.04 4.59
CA LYS A 12 4.44 -12.78 4.00
C LYS A 12 4.35 -12.34 2.55
N ARG A 13 4.75 -13.23 1.64
CA ARG A 13 4.54 -13.01 0.21
C ARG A 13 3.10 -13.33 -0.10
N PHE A 14 2.40 -12.35 -0.62
CA PHE A 14 1.05 -12.55 -1.13
C PHE A 14 1.14 -13.00 -2.59
N PRO A 15 0.22 -13.88 -3.03
CA PRO A 15 0.10 -14.17 -4.44
C PRO A 15 -0.22 -12.89 -5.21
N LYS A 16 0.22 -12.83 -6.46
CA LYS A 16 -0.13 -11.74 -7.36
C LYS A 16 -1.64 -11.59 -7.41
N SER A 17 -2.13 -10.35 -7.44
CA SER A 17 -3.54 -10.08 -7.59
C SER A 17 -4.08 -10.70 -8.89
N THR A 18 -5.29 -11.25 -8.83
CA THR A 18 -6.07 -11.64 -10.01
C THR A 18 -6.83 -10.48 -10.62
N SER A 19 -6.72 -9.28 -10.04
CA SER A 19 -7.40 -8.09 -10.54
C SER A 19 -6.69 -7.56 -11.78
N THR A 20 -7.44 -6.85 -12.62
CA THR A 20 -6.91 -6.20 -13.82
C THR A 20 -7.17 -4.69 -13.74
N PRO A 21 -6.54 -3.86 -14.59
CA PRO A 21 -6.78 -2.42 -14.61
C PRO A 21 -8.26 -2.03 -14.82
N ASP A 22 -9.05 -2.91 -15.42
CA ASP A 22 -10.47 -2.69 -15.72
C ASP A 22 -11.40 -3.05 -14.54
N CYS A 23 -10.91 -3.82 -13.55
CA CYS A 23 -11.69 -4.19 -12.37
C CYS A 23 -12.02 -2.95 -11.54
N LYS A 24 -13.30 -2.71 -11.23
CA LYS A 24 -13.75 -1.58 -10.39
C LYS A 24 -13.40 -1.74 -8.92
N ASP A 25 -13.28 -2.97 -8.46
CA ASP A 25 -12.75 -3.30 -7.14
C ASP A 25 -11.87 -4.55 -7.24
N GLY A 26 -11.01 -4.71 -6.24
CA GLY A 26 -10.09 -5.83 -6.20
C GLY A 26 -9.19 -5.75 -4.98
N VAL A 27 -8.21 -6.65 -4.91
CA VAL A 27 -7.26 -6.71 -3.80
C VAL A 27 -5.86 -6.67 -4.36
N VAL A 28 -5.02 -5.78 -3.84
CA VAL A 28 -3.59 -5.72 -4.16
C VAL A 28 -2.76 -5.85 -2.90
N SER A 29 -1.51 -6.27 -3.06
CA SER A 29 -0.56 -6.38 -1.97
C SER A 29 0.21 -5.07 -1.78
N PHE A 30 0.66 -4.81 -0.55
CA PHE A 30 1.47 -3.64 -0.23
C PHE A 30 2.62 -3.97 0.72
N VAL A 31 3.61 -3.09 0.76
CA VAL A 31 4.74 -3.13 1.69
C VAL A 31 5.05 -1.74 2.23
N PHE A 32 5.35 -1.67 3.53
CA PHE A 32 5.72 -0.45 4.22
C PHE A 32 6.93 -0.70 5.12
N CYS A 33 7.94 0.15 5.02
CA CYS A 33 9.17 0.06 5.82
C CYS A 33 9.46 1.41 6.49
N PRO A 34 9.09 1.59 7.77
CA PRO A 34 9.11 2.88 8.45
C PRO A 34 10.48 3.58 8.40
N ARG A 35 11.58 2.84 8.45
CA ARG A 35 12.93 3.44 8.47
C ARG A 35 13.41 4.00 7.14
N ASN A 36 12.85 3.51 6.02
CA ASN A 36 13.15 4.07 4.71
C ASN A 36 12.35 5.37 4.46
N PHE A 37 11.41 5.71 5.34
CA PHE A 37 10.54 6.88 5.18
C PHE A 37 10.49 7.63 6.52
N PRO A 38 11.37 8.61 6.76
CA PRO A 38 11.52 9.26 8.07
C PRO A 38 10.43 10.27 8.44
N THR A 39 9.42 10.49 7.58
CA THR A 39 8.27 11.37 7.86
C THR A 39 7.31 10.75 8.87
N ASP A 40 6.43 11.58 9.46
CA ASP A 40 5.33 11.19 10.37
C ASP A 40 4.46 10.08 9.74
N ASN A 41 4.90 8.84 9.90
CA ASN A 41 4.29 7.71 9.25
C ASN A 41 3.51 6.92 10.29
N GLY A 42 2.20 6.83 10.08
CA GLY A 42 1.41 5.87 10.81
C GLY A 42 1.75 4.45 10.37
N TYR A 43 1.73 3.51 11.31
CA TYR A 43 1.82 2.09 10.98
C TYR A 43 0.55 1.66 10.26
N ALA A 44 0.70 1.02 9.09
CA ALA A 44 -0.40 0.46 8.33
C ALA A 44 -1.15 -0.61 9.15
N ARG A 45 -2.44 -0.41 9.40
CA ARG A 45 -3.28 -1.30 10.23
C ARG A 45 -4.50 -1.81 9.46
N LYS A 46 -4.94 -3.01 9.79
CA LYS A 46 -6.20 -3.57 9.28
C LYS A 46 -7.38 -2.63 9.62
N GLY A 47 -8.27 -2.43 8.66
CA GLY A 47 -9.46 -1.57 8.77
C GLY A 47 -9.21 -0.10 8.40
N GLN A 48 -7.97 0.28 8.17
CA GLN A 48 -7.62 1.67 7.85
C GLN A 48 -8.06 2.02 6.43
N ARG A 49 -8.78 3.14 6.31
CA ARG A 49 -9.19 3.72 5.03
C ARG A 49 -8.01 4.46 4.42
N ILE A 50 -7.78 4.25 3.13
CA ILE A 50 -6.69 4.86 2.39
C ILE A 50 -7.17 5.40 1.05
N VAL A 51 -6.37 6.27 0.47
CA VAL A 51 -6.43 6.64 -0.95
C VAL A 51 -5.14 6.19 -1.62
N PHE A 52 -5.23 5.88 -2.92
CA PHE A 52 -4.05 5.58 -3.71
C PHE A 52 -3.60 6.82 -4.46
N CYS A 53 -2.30 7.13 -4.39
CA CYS A 53 -1.73 8.30 -5.04
C CYS A 53 -0.51 7.91 -5.86
N GLU A 54 -0.34 8.55 -7.02
CA GLU A 54 0.90 8.46 -7.78
C GLU A 54 1.94 9.36 -7.11
N LYS A 55 3.04 8.78 -6.63
CA LYS A 55 4.12 9.53 -5.97
C LYS A 55 5.46 9.11 -6.56
N ARG A 56 6.34 10.08 -6.80
CA ARG A 56 7.74 9.78 -7.14
C ARG A 56 8.44 9.24 -5.92
N ASN A 57 9.02 8.05 -6.05
CA ASN A 57 9.91 7.54 -5.03
C ASN A 57 11.29 8.18 -5.22
N ASN A 58 11.57 9.23 -4.46
CA ASN A 58 12.88 9.88 -4.45
C ASN A 58 13.91 9.11 -3.61
N ASP A 59 13.51 7.99 -3.00
CA ASP A 59 14.38 7.19 -2.15
C ASP A 59 15.20 6.19 -2.98
N THR A 60 16.51 6.39 -2.94
CA THR A 60 17.52 5.73 -3.80
C THR A 60 17.72 4.26 -3.46
N ALA A 61 17.19 3.78 -2.32
CA ALA A 61 17.42 2.43 -1.83
C ALA A 61 16.56 1.35 -2.50
N TYR A 62 15.42 1.70 -3.10
CA TYR A 62 14.48 0.71 -3.65
C TYR A 62 14.16 0.88 -5.14
N THR A 63 14.06 2.11 -5.60
CA THR A 63 13.75 2.40 -7.00
C THR A 63 14.22 3.82 -7.34
N GLY A 64 15.44 3.98 -7.83
CA GLY A 64 15.91 5.28 -8.31
C GLY A 64 14.90 5.89 -9.30
N ASN A 65 14.37 7.08 -8.99
CA ASN A 65 13.44 7.85 -9.83
C ASN A 65 12.25 7.07 -10.42
N ALA A 66 11.74 6.03 -9.75
CA ALA A 66 10.55 5.35 -10.21
C ALA A 66 9.29 5.99 -9.62
N THR A 67 8.29 6.20 -10.45
CA THR A 67 6.96 6.53 -10.00
C THR A 67 6.29 5.29 -9.40
N GLY A 68 5.83 5.41 -8.17
CA GLY A 68 5.15 4.35 -7.41
C GLY A 68 3.70 4.67 -7.11
N VAL A 69 2.96 3.66 -6.65
CA VAL A 69 1.60 3.84 -6.13
C VAL A 69 1.65 3.80 -4.60
N ALA A 70 1.44 4.95 -3.97
CA ALA A 70 1.44 5.11 -2.52
C ALA A 70 0.04 4.84 -1.94
N LEU A 71 0.01 4.24 -0.76
CA LEU A 71 -1.15 4.18 0.12
C LEU A 71 -1.03 5.35 1.10
N MET A 72 -1.99 6.26 1.08
CA MET A 72 -2.03 7.44 1.93
C MET A 72 -3.33 7.45 2.75
N ASP A 73 -3.37 8.18 3.86
CA ASP A 73 -4.65 8.53 4.49
C ASP A 73 -5.52 9.37 3.54
N PRO A 74 -6.85 9.45 3.77
CA PRO A 74 -7.74 10.22 2.89
C PRO A 74 -7.40 11.70 2.76
N SER A 75 -6.65 12.28 3.69
CA SER A 75 -6.17 13.67 3.64
C SER A 75 -4.81 13.82 2.97
N GLU A 76 -4.20 12.73 2.48
CA GLU A 76 -2.89 12.69 1.83
C GLU A 76 -1.73 13.25 2.67
N THR A 77 -1.84 13.17 3.99
CA THR A 77 -0.85 13.65 4.97
C THR A 77 0.10 12.56 5.44
N THR A 78 -0.40 11.33 5.56
CA THR A 78 0.26 10.21 6.20
C THR A 78 0.46 9.08 5.20
N PHE A 79 1.71 8.63 5.06
CA PHE A 79 2.08 7.53 4.19
C PHE A 79 1.99 6.17 4.91
N TYR A 80 1.38 5.18 4.25
CA TYR A 80 1.14 3.84 4.79
C TYR A 80 1.79 2.71 3.99
N GLY A 81 2.54 3.02 2.94
CA GLY A 81 3.25 2.02 2.16
C GLY A 81 3.07 2.16 0.66
N TRP A 82 3.77 1.29 -0.06
CA TRP A 82 3.71 1.19 -1.51
C TRP A 82 2.93 -0.05 -1.91
N VAL A 83 2.12 0.05 -2.96
CA VAL A 83 1.60 -1.13 -3.66
C VAL A 83 2.80 -1.94 -4.17
N SER A 84 2.71 -3.26 -4.02
CA SER A 84 3.74 -4.17 -4.52
C SER A 84 3.95 -3.95 -6.01
N LYS A 85 5.21 -4.02 -6.46
CA LYS A 85 5.58 -3.86 -7.87
C LYS A 85 4.79 -4.79 -8.79
N ASP A 86 4.48 -6.00 -8.32
CA ASP A 86 3.73 -6.99 -9.08
C ASP A 86 2.27 -6.58 -9.33
N ASP A 87 1.70 -5.71 -8.49
CA ASP A 87 0.29 -5.28 -8.55
C ASP A 87 0.15 -3.81 -9.00
N MET A 88 1.23 -3.04 -9.09
CA MET A 88 1.21 -1.64 -9.51
C MET A 88 0.52 -1.42 -10.86
N HIS A 89 0.67 -2.36 -11.79
CA HIS A 89 0.05 -2.32 -13.12
C HIS A 89 -1.49 -2.25 -13.08
N ILE A 90 -2.11 -2.60 -11.96
CA ILE A 90 -3.57 -2.56 -11.76
C ILE A 90 -4.02 -1.14 -11.38
N ILE A 91 -3.29 -0.49 -10.47
CA ILE A 91 -3.71 0.79 -9.87
C ILE A 91 -3.15 1.98 -10.65
N LEU A 92 -1.91 1.91 -11.14
CA LEU A 92 -1.26 3.04 -11.79
C LEU A 92 -2.06 3.59 -13.00
N PRO A 93 -2.57 2.76 -13.94
CA PRO A 93 -3.38 3.26 -15.06
C PRO A 93 -4.69 3.90 -14.61
N LYS A 94 -5.22 3.52 -13.44
CA LYS A 94 -6.44 4.11 -12.88
C LYS A 94 -6.17 5.53 -12.38
N LEU A 95 -5.03 5.77 -11.77
CA LEU A 95 -4.65 7.10 -11.26
C LEU A 95 -4.29 8.08 -12.38
N GLN A 96 -3.89 7.58 -13.54
CA GLN A 96 -3.60 8.39 -14.72
C GLN A 96 -4.86 8.84 -15.48
N LYS A 97 -6.04 8.28 -15.15
CA LYS A 97 -7.30 8.76 -15.71
C LYS A 97 -7.68 10.05 -15.01
N PRO A 98 -7.97 11.13 -15.76
CA PRO A 98 -8.44 12.37 -15.15
C PRO A 98 -9.70 12.09 -14.32
N ASP A 99 -9.79 12.76 -13.17
CA ASP A 99 -10.93 12.71 -12.24
C ASP A 99 -11.25 11.34 -11.62
N ASN A 100 -10.37 10.33 -11.77
CA ASN A 100 -10.56 9.04 -11.15
C ASN A 100 -9.89 8.98 -9.77
N VAL A 101 -10.68 8.74 -8.73
CA VAL A 101 -10.19 8.55 -7.37
C VAL A 101 -10.27 7.07 -7.01
N VAL A 102 -9.14 6.47 -6.66
CA VAL A 102 -9.11 5.09 -6.17
C VAL A 102 -8.96 5.13 -4.65
N LYS A 103 -9.97 4.60 -3.95
CA LYS A 103 -9.98 4.47 -2.48
C LYS A 103 -9.73 3.03 -2.09
N GLY A 104 -9.35 2.79 -0.84
CA GLY A 104 -9.17 1.43 -0.35
C GLY A 104 -9.28 1.28 1.15
N VAL A 105 -9.24 0.02 1.58
CA VAL A 105 -9.18 -0.38 2.99
C VAL A 105 -8.15 -1.48 3.15
N ILE A 106 -7.26 -1.33 4.12
CA ILE A 106 -6.29 -2.38 4.47
C ILE A 106 -7.04 -3.56 5.09
N VAL A 107 -6.96 -4.73 4.46
CA VAL A 107 -7.66 -5.94 4.92
C VAL A 107 -6.76 -6.87 5.74
N GLU A 108 -5.46 -6.85 5.46
CA GLU A 108 -4.44 -7.59 6.22
C GLU A 108 -3.20 -6.71 6.40
N ALA A 109 -2.57 -6.80 7.58
CA ALA A 109 -1.29 -6.16 7.88
C ALA A 109 -0.48 -7.08 8.79
N HIS A 110 0.74 -7.41 8.37
CA HIS A 110 1.64 -8.31 9.07
C HIS A 110 3.03 -7.71 9.16
N GLU A 111 3.48 -7.52 10.38
CA GLU A 111 4.85 -7.11 10.68
C GLU A 111 5.83 -8.27 10.43
N PHE A 112 6.97 -7.93 9.83
CA PHE A 112 8.08 -8.83 9.65
C PHE A 112 9.42 -8.06 9.75
N PRO A 113 10.43 -8.66 10.40
CA PRO A 113 11.78 -8.10 10.40
C PRO A 113 12.40 -8.19 9.02
N TRP A 114 12.93 -7.07 8.53
CA TRP A 114 13.66 -7.00 7.29
C TRP A 114 14.80 -5.97 7.36
N PRO A 115 16.04 -6.44 7.65
CA PRO A 115 17.18 -5.55 7.85
C PRO A 115 17.50 -4.65 6.66
N ALA A 116 17.29 -5.12 5.42
CA ALA A 116 17.52 -4.29 4.23
C ALA A 116 16.45 -3.19 4.05
N GLY A 117 15.27 -3.36 4.66
CA GLY A 117 14.23 -2.32 4.78
C GLY A 117 14.37 -1.44 6.03
N GLY A 118 15.50 -1.54 6.74
CA GLY A 118 15.82 -0.74 7.91
C GLY A 118 15.20 -1.22 9.23
N GLY A 119 14.59 -2.41 9.29
CA GLY A 119 14.07 -2.96 10.55
C GLY A 119 12.73 -3.67 10.36
N ASP A 120 11.76 -3.39 11.23
CA ASP A 120 10.45 -4.01 11.17
C ASP A 120 9.58 -3.31 10.11
N CYS A 121 9.20 -4.08 9.09
CA CYS A 121 8.34 -3.64 8.00
C CYS A 121 6.97 -4.30 8.10
N ILE A 122 5.98 -3.74 7.41
CA ILE A 122 4.63 -4.28 7.29
C ILE A 122 4.42 -4.74 5.85
N SER A 123 3.83 -5.93 5.69
CA SER A 123 3.29 -6.41 4.42
C SER A 123 1.82 -6.72 4.61
N GLY A 124 1.03 -6.55 3.56
CA GLY A 124 -0.40 -6.77 3.71
C GLY A 124 -1.15 -6.77 2.40
N LEU A 125 -2.47 -6.81 2.56
CA LEU A 125 -3.43 -6.73 1.48
C LEU A 125 -4.28 -5.48 1.68
N VAL A 126 -4.59 -4.81 0.58
CA VAL A 126 -5.50 -3.68 0.54
C VAL A 126 -6.58 -3.97 -0.50
N ARG A 127 -7.83 -3.81 -0.11
CA ARG A 127 -8.95 -3.83 -1.06
C ARG A 127 -9.08 -2.43 -1.66
N PHE A 128 -9.06 -2.31 -2.98
CA PHE A 128 -9.27 -1.05 -3.68
C PHE A 128 -10.68 -1.00 -4.28
N ARG A 129 -11.16 0.21 -4.52
CA ARG A 129 -12.38 0.50 -5.27
C ARG A 129 -12.22 1.82 -6.02
N ASP A 130 -12.59 1.81 -7.29
CA ASP A 130 -12.76 3.02 -8.11
C ASP A 130 -13.98 3.77 -7.59
N VAL A 131 -13.79 5.01 -7.17
CA VAL A 131 -14.89 5.91 -6.80
C VAL A 131 -15.03 6.88 -7.95
N GLY A 132 -15.97 6.60 -8.85
CA GLY A 132 -16.40 7.59 -9.84
C GLY A 132 -17.08 8.78 -9.14
N LEU A 133 -17.23 9.90 -9.84
CA LEU A 133 -17.84 11.14 -9.34
C LEU A 133 -19.29 11.02 -8.82
N GLU A 134 -19.93 9.84 -8.88
CA GLU A 134 -21.36 9.67 -8.59
C GLU A 134 -21.69 9.17 -7.15
N GLU A 135 -20.71 8.80 -6.33
CA GLU A 135 -20.98 8.20 -5.00
C GLU A 135 -20.80 9.15 -3.80
N GLU A 136 -20.89 10.47 -3.97
CA GLU A 136 -20.89 11.40 -2.81
C GLU A 136 -22.29 11.71 -2.23
N ASN A 137 -23.37 11.14 -2.77
CA ASN A 137 -24.75 11.48 -2.39
C ASN A 137 -25.61 10.34 -1.83
N VAL A 138 -25.03 9.34 -1.16
CA VAL A 138 -25.84 8.34 -0.44
C VAL A 138 -25.27 8.10 0.95
N SER A 139 -25.54 8.99 1.90
CA SER A 139 -25.68 8.71 3.36
C SER A 139 -26.03 9.96 4.18
N GLN A 140 -27.05 10.71 3.77
CA GLN A 140 -27.82 11.58 4.69
C GLN A 140 -29.30 11.51 4.28
N ALA A 141 -29.97 10.44 4.70
CA ALA A 141 -31.43 10.32 4.76
C ALA A 141 -31.77 9.57 6.04
#